data_AF-A0A257M8Z5-F1
#
_entry.id   AF-A0A257M8Z5-F1
#
_cell.length_a   1.000
_cell.length_b   1.000
_cell.length_c   1.000
_cell.angle_alpha   90.00
_cell.angle_beta   90.00
_cell.angle_gamma   90.00
#
_symmetry.space_group_name_H-M   'P 1'
#
loop_
_entity.id
_entity.type
_entity.pdbx_description
1 polymer ?
#
loop_
_entity_poly.entity_id
_entity_poly.type
_entity_poly.pdbx_seq_one_letter_code
_entity_poly.pdbx_strand_id
1 'polypeptide(L)'
;ARVQRICRELGLWCCSPLWQINQIDYLRLLLKESFSVIISGVYAYPFDQSWLGAMLSEERIQILQSLQKKYKINPSGEGGELETLVLDGPLFYKRIEILKASQIYARKPEPCGQPAGHFRLLQESARTEKDRGGILLIDLCAASDSLFEYEFVHPIRAALKDSGYGSHILHYSKITPKDIDASEKIILCGTALKDDDYLHKLGSLSWIKDFRKPLMGICAGMQAISAVYGGSILSCPAIGLTEIEIRQESSILGEPRSLEVFQLHNHAATLPEKFILLAGEGDAALAFQHQCLPTFGLLFHPEVRCRWILERFAKLPG
;
A
#
# COMPACT_ATOMS: atom_id res chain seq x y z
N ALA A 1 21.51 -4.59 32.22
CA ALA A 1 20.09 -4.90 32.54
C ALA A 1 19.95 -6.32 33.13
N ARG A 2 18.81 -6.64 33.77
CA ARG A 2 18.50 -7.98 34.32
C ARG A 2 18.63 -9.09 33.27
N VAL A 3 18.09 -8.84 32.07
CA VAL A 3 18.14 -9.78 30.92
C VAL A 3 19.58 -10.08 30.49
N GLN A 4 20.43 -9.05 30.34
CA GLN A 4 21.85 -9.23 29.99
C GLN A 4 22.65 -10.04 31.02
N ARG A 5 22.24 -10.04 32.29
CA ARG A 5 22.89 -10.84 33.33
C ARG A 5 22.55 -12.32 33.13
N ILE A 6 21.27 -12.63 32.96
CA ILE A 6 20.77 -13.98 32.69
C ILE A 6 21.39 -14.54 31.40
N CYS A 7 21.43 -13.76 30.32
CA CYS A 7 22.07 -14.20 29.07
C CYS A 7 23.54 -14.57 29.28
N ARG A 8 24.30 -13.77 30.04
CA ARG A 8 25.71 -14.09 30.36
C ARG A 8 25.86 -15.37 31.18
N GLU A 9 25.02 -15.58 32.18
CA GLU A 9 25.02 -16.81 33.00
C GLU A 9 24.73 -18.06 32.16
N LEU A 10 23.94 -17.91 31.09
CA LEU A 10 23.59 -18.98 30.14
C LEU A 10 24.56 -19.10 28.95
N GLY A 11 25.63 -18.31 28.89
CA GLY A 11 26.57 -18.30 27.75
C GLY A 11 25.99 -17.73 26.45
N LEU A 12 24.92 -16.92 26.55
CA LEU A 12 24.22 -16.30 25.42
C LEU A 12 24.59 -14.82 25.24
N TRP A 13 24.60 -14.37 23.98
CA TRP A 13 24.76 -12.95 23.65
C TRP A 13 23.40 -12.23 23.66
N CYS A 14 23.32 -11.09 24.36
CA CYS A 14 22.12 -10.25 24.40
C CYS A 14 22.27 -9.09 23.42
N CYS A 15 21.58 -9.15 22.29
CA CYS A 15 21.51 -8.06 21.32
C CYS A 15 20.23 -7.24 21.54
N SER A 16 20.33 -5.92 21.64
CA SER A 16 19.19 -5.02 21.87
C SER A 16 19.32 -3.79 20.95
N PRO A 17 19.07 -3.95 19.63
CA PRO A 17 19.42 -2.95 18.62
C PRO A 17 18.66 -1.62 18.74
N LEU A 18 17.48 -1.63 19.36
CA LEU A 18 16.67 -0.43 19.59
C LEU A 18 16.83 0.15 21.00
N TRP A 19 17.67 -0.44 21.85
CA TRP A 19 17.85 0.03 23.22
C TRP A 19 18.56 1.39 23.24
N GLN A 20 18.06 2.34 24.05
CA GLN A 20 18.58 3.72 24.16
C GLN A 20 18.45 4.59 22.89
N ILE A 21 17.67 4.17 21.90
CA ILE A 21 17.32 5.07 20.80
C ILE A 21 16.53 6.28 21.33
N ASN A 22 16.61 7.40 20.62
CA ASN A 22 15.74 8.54 20.91
C ASN A 22 14.27 8.13 20.76
N GLN A 23 13.49 8.31 21.81
CA GLN A 23 12.11 7.81 21.88
C GLN A 23 11.19 8.50 20.87
N ILE A 24 11.39 9.80 20.59
CA ILE A 24 10.59 10.53 19.60
C ILE A 24 10.92 10.05 18.19
N ASP A 25 12.20 9.86 17.88
CA ASP A 25 12.62 9.35 16.57
C ASP A 25 12.13 7.91 16.35
N TYR A 26 12.10 7.11 17.42
CA TYR A 26 11.49 5.78 17.40
C TYR A 26 9.99 5.82 17.08
N LEU A 27 9.22 6.68 17.74
CA LEU A 27 7.78 6.82 17.45
C LEU A 27 7.54 7.27 16.00
N ARG A 28 8.36 8.18 15.47
CA ARG A 28 8.29 8.60 14.06
C ARG A 28 8.70 7.49 13.09
N LEU A 29 9.68 6.66 13.48
CA LEU A 29 10.06 5.48 12.73
C LEU A 29 8.87 4.51 12.61
N LEU A 30 8.10 4.30 13.68
CA LEU A 30 6.89 3.47 13.61
C LEU A 30 5.88 4.01 12.58
N LEU A 31 5.66 5.33 12.53
CA LEU A 31 4.78 5.93 11.52
C LEU A 31 5.33 5.77 10.10
N LYS A 32 6.63 6.03 9.92
CA LYS A 32 7.32 5.87 8.63
C LYS A 32 7.23 4.45 8.11
N GLU A 33 7.44 3.47 8.98
CA GLU A 33 7.32 2.04 8.66
C GLU A 33 5.85 1.57 8.64
N SER A 34 4.88 2.49 8.63
CA SER A 34 3.45 2.21 8.50
C SER A 34 2.85 1.30 9.58
N PHE A 35 3.35 1.36 10.82
CA PHE A 35 2.71 0.69 11.94
C PHE A 35 1.44 1.45 12.34
N SER A 36 0.33 0.73 12.49
CA SER A 36 -0.89 1.25 13.11
C SER A 36 -0.86 0.92 14.59
N VAL A 37 -0.62 1.92 15.43
CA VAL A 37 -0.49 1.77 16.88
C VAL A 37 -1.57 2.57 17.57
N ILE A 38 -2.21 1.99 18.58
CA ILE A 38 -3.08 2.72 19.51
C ILE A 38 -2.49 2.72 20.91
N ILE A 39 -2.90 3.67 21.73
CA ILE A 39 -2.57 3.71 23.15
C ILE A 39 -3.63 2.90 23.91
N SER A 40 -3.22 1.75 24.43
CA SER A 40 -4.10 0.80 25.12
C SER A 40 -4.20 1.08 26.62
N GLY A 41 -3.26 1.81 27.21
CA GLY A 41 -3.29 2.12 28.63
C GLY A 41 -2.54 3.41 28.96
N VAL A 42 -2.94 4.05 30.06
CA VAL A 42 -2.25 5.21 30.64
C VAL A 42 -2.22 5.06 32.16
N TYR A 43 -1.06 5.34 32.77
CA TYR A 43 -0.84 5.07 34.20
C TYR A 43 -0.08 6.19 34.92
N ALA A 44 0.19 7.29 34.22
CA ALA A 44 0.91 8.43 34.76
C ALA A 44 0.25 9.75 34.38
N TYR A 45 0.32 10.72 35.29
CA TYR A 45 0.01 12.10 34.96
C TYR A 45 1.05 12.60 33.94
N PRO A 46 0.66 13.35 32.89
CA PRO A 46 -0.60 14.09 32.69
C PRO A 46 -1.63 13.40 31.80
N PHE A 47 -1.54 12.09 31.57
CA PHE A 47 -2.44 11.41 30.65
C PHE A 47 -3.88 11.36 31.17
N ASP A 48 -4.83 11.60 30.26
CA ASP A 48 -6.26 11.54 30.52
C ASP A 48 -6.96 10.48 29.65
N GLN A 49 -8.28 10.37 29.80
CA GLN A 49 -9.09 9.39 29.06
C GLN A 49 -8.98 9.54 27.53
N SER A 50 -8.66 10.72 27.00
CA SER A 50 -8.58 10.97 25.55
C SER A 50 -7.42 10.25 24.85
N TRP A 51 -6.51 9.68 25.62
CA TRP A 51 -5.40 8.87 25.13
C TRP A 51 -5.82 7.41 24.92
N LEU A 52 -6.82 6.90 25.64
CA LEU A 52 -7.24 5.50 25.53
C LEU A 52 -7.88 5.22 24.17
N GLY A 53 -7.35 4.24 23.44
CA GLY A 53 -7.79 3.88 22.09
C GLY A 53 -7.35 4.85 21.00
N ALA A 54 -6.63 5.91 21.35
CA ALA A 54 -6.16 6.87 20.38
C ALA A 54 -5.04 6.30 19.51
N MET A 55 -5.11 6.53 18.20
CA MET A 55 -4.03 6.21 17.28
C MET A 55 -2.81 7.09 17.52
N LEU A 56 -1.61 6.51 17.38
CA LEU A 56 -0.38 7.26 17.26
C LEU A 56 -0.39 8.05 15.93
N SER A 57 -0.07 9.34 15.98
CA SER A 57 0.00 10.24 14.83
C SER A 57 1.10 11.28 15.07
N GLU A 58 1.52 12.02 14.04
CA GLU A 58 2.54 13.06 14.22
C GLU A 58 2.07 14.14 15.20
N GLU A 59 0.78 14.52 15.17
CA GLU A 59 0.21 15.48 16.12
C GLU A 59 0.33 14.96 17.56
N ARG A 60 0.07 13.67 17.80
CA ARG A 60 0.21 13.06 19.13
C ARG A 60 1.66 12.90 19.56
N ILE A 61 2.57 12.61 18.64
CA ILE A 61 4.02 12.61 18.92
C ILE A 61 4.49 13.99 19.37
N GLN A 62 4.00 15.07 18.73
CA GLN A 62 4.32 16.44 19.16
C GLN A 62 3.78 16.76 20.56
N ILE A 63 2.58 16.26 20.90
CA ILE A 63 2.04 16.37 22.27
C ILE A 63 2.94 15.60 23.25
N LEU A 64 3.27 14.33 22.96
CA LEU A 64 4.17 13.52 23.79
C LEU A 64 5.53 14.19 24.00
N GLN A 65 6.10 14.80 22.96
CA GLN A 65 7.35 15.56 23.06
C GLN A 65 7.22 16.78 24.00
N SER A 66 6.10 17.49 23.94
CA SER A 66 5.80 18.59 24.85
C SER A 66 5.64 18.12 26.29
N LEU A 67 4.97 17.00 26.50
CA LEU A 67 4.80 16.38 27.82
C LEU A 67 6.13 15.86 28.38
N GLN A 68 7.00 15.26 27.55
CA GLN A 68 8.36 14.85 27.94
C GLN A 68 9.16 16.05 28.45
N LYS A 69 9.12 17.19 27.74
CA LYS A 69 9.84 18.40 28.15
C LYS A 69 9.37 18.91 29.52
N LYS A 70 8.05 18.95 29.73
CA LYS A 70 7.40 19.54 30.91
C LYS A 70 7.38 18.62 32.14
N TYR A 71 7.01 17.36 31.95
CA TYR A 71 6.75 16.39 33.03
C TYR A 71 7.79 15.28 33.10
N LYS A 72 8.78 15.26 32.19
CA LYS A 72 9.86 14.26 32.14
C LYS A 72 9.39 12.82 31.97
N ILE A 73 8.19 12.63 31.41
CA ILE A 73 7.69 11.31 31.02
C ILE A 73 8.54 10.72 29.89
N ASN A 74 8.59 9.40 29.81
CA ASN A 74 9.10 8.69 28.66
C ASN A 74 8.00 8.60 27.58
N PRO A 75 8.17 9.23 26.39
CA PRO A 75 7.10 9.29 25.40
C PRO A 75 6.84 7.95 24.70
N SER A 76 7.76 6.98 24.73
CA SER A 76 7.52 5.62 24.23
C SER A 76 6.98 4.67 25.31
N GLY A 77 6.79 5.14 26.54
CA GLY A 77 6.19 4.36 27.63
C GLY A 77 7.13 3.40 28.33
N GLU A 78 8.44 3.47 28.11
CA GLU A 78 9.41 2.58 28.78
C GLU A 78 9.40 2.71 30.31
N GLY A 79 8.95 3.86 30.84
CA GLY A 79 8.80 4.10 32.27
C GLY A 79 7.48 3.59 32.85
N GLY A 80 6.62 2.98 32.04
CA GLY A 80 5.30 2.49 32.43
C GLY A 80 4.20 3.57 32.40
N GLU A 81 4.46 4.72 31.78
CA GLU A 81 3.49 5.83 31.73
C GLU A 81 2.30 5.54 30.81
N LEU A 82 2.54 4.77 29.74
CA LEU A 82 1.57 4.37 28.75
C LEU A 82 1.85 2.95 28.25
N GLU A 83 0.79 2.29 27.79
CA GLU A 83 0.85 1.02 27.07
C GLU A 83 0.28 1.22 25.68
N THR A 84 0.83 0.48 24.71
CA THR A 84 0.37 0.52 23.32
C THR A 84 -0.07 -0.84 22.83
N LEU A 85 -0.95 -0.84 21.83
CA LEU A 85 -1.34 -2.02 21.08
C LEU A 85 -1.10 -1.74 19.58
N VAL A 86 -0.34 -2.62 18.94
CA VAL A 86 -0.12 -2.59 17.49
C VAL A 86 -1.26 -3.33 16.81
N LEU A 87 -2.04 -2.62 16.00
CA LEU A 87 -3.16 -3.16 15.22
C LEU A 87 -2.73 -3.65 13.84
N ASP A 88 -1.68 -3.06 13.28
CA ASP A 88 -1.18 -3.38 11.94
C ASP A 88 0.29 -2.96 11.78
N GLY A 89 1.00 -3.54 10.81
CA GLY A 89 2.38 -3.18 10.47
C GLY A 89 2.98 -4.07 9.39
N PRO A 90 4.22 -3.81 8.95
CA PRO A 90 4.87 -4.51 7.83
C PRO A 90 4.90 -6.04 7.92
N LEU A 91 4.87 -6.58 9.14
CA LEU A 91 4.92 -8.03 9.40
C LEU A 91 3.55 -8.65 9.67
N PHE A 92 2.47 -7.88 9.61
CA PHE A 92 1.12 -8.37 9.86
C PHE A 92 0.56 -8.98 8.57
N TYR A 93 0.19 -10.27 8.61
CA TYR A 93 -0.58 -10.90 7.54
C TYR A 93 -2.05 -10.46 7.54
N LYS A 94 -2.56 -10.04 8.71
CA LYS A 94 -3.93 -9.57 8.92
C LYS A 94 -3.90 -8.41 9.90
N ARG A 95 -4.64 -7.35 9.59
CA ARG A 95 -4.89 -6.26 10.53
C ARG A 95 -5.88 -6.68 11.60
N ILE A 96 -5.64 -6.25 12.83
CA ILE A 96 -6.60 -6.33 13.92
C ILE A 96 -7.61 -5.19 13.75
N GLU A 97 -8.84 -5.54 13.43
CA GLU A 97 -9.95 -4.61 13.43
C GLU A 97 -10.70 -4.66 14.77
N ILE A 98 -10.90 -3.49 15.36
CA ILE A 98 -11.62 -3.33 16.61
C ILE A 98 -13.11 -3.21 16.28
N LEU A 99 -13.89 -4.27 16.54
CA LEU A 99 -15.35 -4.25 16.33
C LEU A 99 -16.07 -3.66 17.53
N LYS A 100 -15.59 -3.96 18.74
CA LYS A 100 -16.13 -3.46 19.99
C LYS A 100 -15.02 -3.29 21.02
N ALA A 101 -15.04 -2.18 21.73
CA ALA A 101 -14.11 -1.91 22.82
C ALA A 101 -14.79 -1.21 23.99
N SER A 102 -14.13 -1.22 25.13
CA SER A 102 -14.50 -0.46 26.32
C SER A 102 -13.32 0.33 26.83
N GLN A 103 -13.60 1.48 27.44
CA GLN A 103 -12.61 2.30 28.11
C GLN A 103 -12.97 2.40 29.58
N ILE A 104 -11.99 2.20 30.44
CA ILE A 104 -12.11 2.45 31.88
C ILE A 104 -11.04 3.47 32.22
N TYR A 105 -11.42 4.56 32.87
CA TYR A 105 -10.50 5.58 33.34
C TYR A 105 -10.90 5.99 34.75
N ALA A 106 -9.92 6.03 35.64
CA ALA A 106 -10.08 6.49 37.01
C ALA A 106 -8.94 7.45 37.36
N ARG A 107 -9.28 8.49 38.11
CA ARG A 107 -8.32 9.39 38.72
C ARG A 107 -8.63 9.46 40.20
N LYS A 108 -7.66 9.09 41.04
CA LYS A 108 -7.82 9.25 42.50
C LYS A 108 -7.92 10.75 42.83
N PRO A 109 -8.71 11.15 43.85
CA PRO A 109 -8.70 12.52 44.35
C PRO A 109 -7.29 12.93 44.78
N GLU A 110 -7.00 14.23 44.74
CA GLU A 110 -5.75 14.80 45.22
C GLU A 110 -5.43 14.41 46.67
N PRO A 111 -4.14 14.36 47.09
CA PRO A 111 -2.95 14.91 46.43
C PRO A 111 -2.12 13.92 45.60
N CYS A 112 -2.45 12.62 45.58
CA CYS A 112 -1.67 11.59 44.89
C CYS A 112 -2.34 11.01 43.63
N GLY A 113 -3.29 11.75 43.05
CA GLY A 113 -4.19 11.31 41.98
C GLY A 113 -3.53 10.90 40.67
N GLN A 114 -2.80 9.79 40.64
CA GLN A 114 -2.28 9.21 39.42
C GLN A 114 -3.47 8.72 38.58
N PRO A 115 -3.58 9.17 37.32
CA PRO A 115 -4.58 8.66 36.41
C PRO A 115 -4.21 7.23 36.01
N ALA A 116 -5.21 6.35 36.02
CA ALA A 116 -5.07 4.99 35.52
C ALA A 116 -6.24 4.70 34.61
N GLY A 117 -5.94 4.24 33.41
CA GLY A 117 -6.97 3.86 32.46
C GLY A 117 -6.50 2.79 31.49
N HIS A 118 -7.46 2.02 31.00
CA HIS A 118 -7.21 0.95 30.06
C HIS A 118 -8.30 0.91 28.98
N PHE A 119 -7.87 0.66 27.75
CA PHE A 119 -8.68 0.40 26.58
C PHE A 119 -8.70 -1.11 26.36
N ARG A 120 -9.85 -1.74 26.60
CA ARG A 120 -10.02 -3.18 26.46
C ARG A 120 -10.80 -3.50 25.19
N LEU A 121 -10.19 -4.32 24.34
CA LEU A 121 -10.88 -4.97 23.24
C LEU A 121 -11.93 -5.94 23.80
N LEU A 122 -13.18 -5.78 23.37
CA LEU A 122 -14.28 -6.67 23.71
C LEU A 122 -14.60 -7.64 22.57
N GLN A 123 -14.37 -7.19 21.33
CA GLN A 123 -14.52 -7.99 20.13
C GLN A 123 -13.61 -7.43 19.03
N GLU A 124 -12.85 -8.33 18.42
CA GLU A 124 -11.94 -8.06 17.33
C GLU A 124 -12.20 -9.00 16.16
N SER A 125 -11.78 -8.59 14.96
CA SER A 125 -11.65 -9.49 13.83
C SER A 125 -10.29 -9.34 13.17
N ALA A 126 -9.80 -10.42 12.58
CA ALA A 126 -8.60 -10.39 11.76
C ALA A 126 -9.03 -10.15 10.31
N ARG A 127 -8.95 -8.90 9.86
CA ARG A 127 -9.24 -8.53 8.46
C ARG A 127 -7.97 -8.64 7.64
N THR A 128 -8.10 -9.30 6.50
CA THR A 128 -7.11 -9.20 5.41
C THR A 128 -7.37 -7.92 4.62
N GLU A 129 -6.37 -7.37 3.90
CA GLU A 129 -6.64 -6.31 2.90
C GLU A 129 -7.70 -6.75 1.86
N LYS A 130 -7.95 -8.06 1.75
CA LYS A 130 -9.05 -8.69 0.99
C LYS A 130 -10.47 -8.40 1.53
N ASP A 131 -10.63 -7.94 2.78
CA ASP A 131 -11.96 -7.76 3.42
C ASP A 131 -12.50 -6.32 3.34
N ARG A 132 -11.74 -5.40 2.73
CA ARG A 132 -12.33 -4.27 2.01
C ARG A 132 -12.39 -4.69 0.56
N GLY A 133 -13.42 -4.30 -0.18
CA GLY A 133 -13.40 -4.39 -1.65
C GLY A 133 -12.22 -3.57 -2.19
N GLY A 134 -11.03 -4.16 -2.16
CA GLY A 134 -9.78 -3.45 -2.34
C GLY A 134 -9.34 -3.43 -3.79
N ILE A 135 -8.19 -2.79 -4.02
CA ILE A 135 -7.49 -2.88 -5.29
C ILE A 135 -6.73 -4.21 -5.31
N LEU A 136 -7.02 -5.08 -6.27
CA LEU A 136 -6.23 -6.28 -6.53
C LEU A 136 -5.09 -5.93 -7.50
N LEU A 137 -3.86 -6.15 -7.07
CA LEU A 137 -2.67 -6.10 -7.91
C LEU A 137 -2.39 -7.50 -8.44
N ILE A 138 -2.34 -7.63 -9.76
CA ILE A 138 -2.06 -8.89 -10.42
C ILE A 138 -0.61 -8.86 -10.87
N ASP A 139 0.19 -9.72 -10.23
CA ASP A 139 1.56 -9.99 -10.63
C ASP A 139 1.57 -10.85 -11.91
N LEU A 140 2.19 -10.32 -12.96
CA LEU A 140 2.34 -10.96 -14.27
C LEU A 140 3.71 -11.60 -14.48
N CYS A 141 4.63 -11.53 -13.50
CA CYS A 141 5.96 -12.12 -13.63
C CYS A 141 5.86 -13.64 -13.85
N ALA A 142 6.84 -14.25 -14.52
CA ALA A 142 6.82 -15.68 -14.84
C ALA A 142 6.68 -16.60 -13.61
N ALA A 143 7.34 -16.22 -12.52
CA ALA A 143 7.37 -16.96 -11.27
C ALA A 143 6.77 -16.15 -10.12
N SER A 144 5.89 -16.80 -9.35
CA SER A 144 5.34 -16.21 -8.12
C SER A 144 6.42 -16.04 -7.06
N ASP A 145 6.30 -15.00 -6.22
CA ASP A 145 7.23 -14.73 -5.13
C ASP A 145 8.68 -14.48 -5.63
N SER A 146 8.81 -13.99 -6.87
CA SER A 146 10.11 -13.67 -7.48
C SER A 146 10.64 -12.31 -7.01
N LEU A 147 11.95 -12.10 -7.14
CA LEU A 147 12.55 -10.77 -6.88
C LEU A 147 11.97 -9.68 -7.80
N PHE A 148 11.45 -10.05 -8.97
CA PHE A 148 10.80 -9.11 -9.89
C PHE A 148 9.46 -8.61 -9.36
N GLU A 149 8.73 -9.40 -8.56
CA GLU A 149 7.52 -8.93 -7.88
C GLU A 149 7.83 -7.72 -6.97
N TYR A 150 8.99 -7.74 -6.30
CA TYR A 150 9.45 -6.61 -5.47
C TYR A 150 9.84 -5.38 -6.27
N GLU A 151 10.25 -5.55 -7.53
CA GLU A 151 10.67 -4.46 -8.40
C GLU A 151 9.49 -3.82 -9.14
N PHE A 152 8.51 -4.62 -9.58
CA PHE A 152 7.45 -4.15 -10.49
C PHE A 152 6.06 -4.06 -9.85
N VAL A 153 5.80 -4.80 -8.76
CA VAL A 153 4.47 -4.83 -8.12
C VAL A 153 4.47 -4.04 -6.82
N HIS A 154 5.51 -4.23 -6.00
CA HIS A 154 5.61 -3.58 -4.69
C HIS A 154 5.64 -2.05 -4.73
N PRO A 155 6.29 -1.38 -5.72
CA PRO A 155 6.24 0.09 -5.80
C PRO A 155 4.83 0.62 -6.08
N ILE A 156 4.01 -0.12 -6.83
CA ILE A 156 2.59 0.21 -7.04
C ILE A 156 1.83 0.10 -5.71
N ARG A 157 2.01 -1.01 -4.98
CA ARG A 157 1.42 -1.19 -3.64
C ARG A 157 1.81 -0.07 -2.69
N ALA A 158 3.10 0.31 -2.67
CA ALA A 158 3.60 1.39 -1.84
C ALA A 158 2.94 2.74 -2.21
N ALA A 159 2.87 3.07 -3.50
CA ALA A 159 2.24 4.31 -3.95
C ALA A 159 0.74 4.40 -3.62
N LEU A 160 0.01 3.28 -3.74
CA LEU A 160 -1.39 3.20 -3.32
C LEU A 160 -1.55 3.37 -1.81
N LYS A 161 -0.67 2.71 -1.03
CA LYS A 161 -0.65 2.82 0.43
C LYS A 161 -0.35 4.24 0.91
N ASP A 162 0.63 4.91 0.29
CA ASP A 162 0.98 6.31 0.56
C ASP A 162 -0.21 7.25 0.33
N SER A 163 -1.12 6.87 -0.59
CA SER A 163 -2.35 7.58 -0.92
C SER A 163 -3.56 7.14 -0.08
N GLY A 164 -3.36 6.28 0.93
CA GLY A 164 -4.41 5.80 1.84
C GLY A 164 -5.26 4.64 1.31
N TYR A 165 -4.85 4.00 0.22
CA TYR A 165 -5.55 2.87 -0.39
C TYR A 165 -4.81 1.55 -0.13
N GLY A 166 -5.51 0.58 0.48
CA GLY A 166 -5.00 -0.78 0.65
C GLY A 166 -5.09 -1.60 -0.64
N SER A 167 -4.16 -2.53 -0.83
CA SER A 167 -4.15 -3.38 -2.02
C SER A 167 -3.49 -4.72 -1.76
N HIS A 168 -4.03 -5.80 -2.32
CA HIS A 168 -3.48 -7.14 -2.16
C HIS A 168 -2.90 -7.64 -3.48
N ILE A 169 -1.86 -8.47 -3.40
CA ILE A 169 -1.15 -9.01 -4.57
C ILE A 169 -1.56 -10.47 -4.77
N LEU A 170 -1.91 -10.84 -6.00
CA LEU A 170 -2.01 -12.23 -6.44
C LEU A 170 -1.25 -12.42 -7.75
N HIS A 171 -0.47 -13.49 -7.81
CA HIS A 171 0.13 -13.93 -9.07
C HIS A 171 -0.94 -14.45 -10.02
N TYR A 172 -0.83 -14.14 -11.32
CA TYR A 172 -1.86 -14.45 -12.33
C TYR A 172 -2.25 -15.93 -12.39
N SER A 173 -1.31 -16.84 -12.13
CA SER A 173 -1.58 -18.30 -12.09
C SER A 173 -2.39 -18.78 -10.88
N LYS A 174 -2.51 -17.94 -9.83
CA LYS A 174 -3.21 -18.26 -8.58
C LYS A 174 -4.60 -17.59 -8.50
N ILE A 175 -4.99 -16.81 -9.51
CA ILE A 175 -6.26 -16.05 -9.51
C ILE A 175 -7.44 -16.97 -9.76
N THR A 176 -8.49 -16.80 -8.97
CA THR A 176 -9.78 -17.46 -9.17
C THR A 176 -10.87 -16.45 -9.58
N PRO A 177 -11.98 -16.89 -10.22
CA PRO A 177 -13.11 -16.02 -10.50
C PRO A 177 -13.64 -15.28 -9.26
N LYS A 178 -13.59 -15.94 -8.09
CA LYS A 178 -14.00 -15.34 -6.83
C LYS A 178 -13.13 -14.15 -6.42
N ASP A 179 -11.83 -14.21 -6.68
CA ASP A 179 -10.91 -13.09 -6.39
C ASP A 179 -11.23 -11.89 -7.30
N ILE A 180 -11.54 -12.14 -8.57
CA ILE A 180 -11.93 -11.11 -9.54
C ILE A 180 -13.26 -10.46 -9.13
N ASP A 181 -14.28 -11.26 -8.83
CA ASP A 181 -15.62 -10.77 -8.47
C ASP A 181 -15.60 -9.92 -7.18
N ALA A 182 -14.79 -10.35 -6.20
CA ALA A 182 -14.63 -9.66 -4.91
C ALA A 182 -13.86 -8.34 -5.01
N SER A 183 -13.06 -8.14 -6.07
CA SER A 183 -12.23 -6.94 -6.24
C SER A 183 -13.07 -5.75 -6.70
N GLU A 184 -12.90 -4.58 -6.10
CA GLU A 184 -13.53 -3.34 -6.58
C GLU A 184 -12.77 -2.76 -7.77
N LYS A 185 -11.45 -2.94 -7.78
CA LYS A 185 -10.56 -2.46 -8.85
C LYS A 185 -9.43 -3.44 -9.04
N ILE A 186 -8.89 -3.48 -10.25
CA ILE A 186 -7.78 -4.37 -10.59
C ILE A 186 -6.68 -3.58 -11.29
N ILE A 187 -5.42 -3.85 -10.94
CA ILE A 187 -4.24 -3.39 -11.68
C ILE A 187 -3.45 -4.61 -12.15
N LEU A 188 -3.26 -4.76 -13.45
CA LEU A 188 -2.32 -5.71 -14.06
C LEU A 188 -0.94 -5.04 -14.09
N CYS A 189 0.00 -5.58 -13.32
CA CYS A 189 1.31 -4.95 -13.09
C CYS A 189 2.30 -5.21 -14.24
N GLY A 190 3.39 -4.44 -14.25
CA GLY A 190 4.50 -4.65 -15.18
C GLY A 190 5.34 -5.89 -14.82
N THR A 191 6.25 -6.24 -15.72
CA THR A 191 7.24 -7.32 -15.54
C THR A 191 8.63 -6.83 -15.96
N ALA A 192 9.65 -7.65 -15.74
CA ALA A 192 10.99 -7.38 -16.24
C ALA A 192 11.06 -7.42 -17.78
N LEU A 193 12.05 -6.76 -18.38
CA LEU A 193 12.20 -6.59 -19.85
C LEU A 193 12.09 -7.88 -20.69
N LYS A 194 12.48 -9.02 -20.14
CA LYS A 194 12.50 -10.33 -20.84
C LYS A 194 11.49 -11.33 -20.27
N ASP A 195 10.59 -10.85 -19.41
CA ASP A 195 9.56 -11.65 -18.79
C ASP A 195 8.24 -11.43 -19.56
N ASP A 196 8.10 -12.20 -20.64
CA ASP A 196 6.96 -12.18 -21.56
C ASP A 196 6.11 -13.46 -21.50
N ASP A 197 6.36 -14.34 -20.51
CA ASP A 197 5.67 -15.62 -20.33
C ASP A 197 4.15 -15.46 -20.20
N TYR A 198 3.69 -14.32 -19.67
CA TYR A 198 2.27 -13.99 -19.55
C TYR A 198 1.56 -13.93 -20.92
N LEU A 199 2.26 -13.62 -22.02
CA LEU A 199 1.71 -13.63 -23.39
C LEU A 199 1.31 -15.03 -23.85
N HIS A 200 1.99 -16.07 -23.36
CA HIS A 200 1.63 -17.46 -23.62
C HIS A 200 0.43 -17.93 -22.77
N LYS A 201 -0.02 -17.10 -21.82
CA LYS A 201 -1.09 -17.40 -20.86
C LYS A 201 -2.27 -16.45 -20.99
N LEU A 202 -2.41 -15.70 -22.10
CA LEU A 202 -3.52 -14.76 -22.32
C LEU A 202 -4.92 -15.41 -22.17
N GLY A 203 -5.05 -16.71 -22.41
CA GLY A 203 -6.29 -17.44 -22.17
C GLY A 203 -6.79 -17.36 -20.72
N SER A 204 -5.89 -17.36 -19.73
CA SER A 204 -6.25 -17.20 -18.31
C SER A 204 -6.59 -15.75 -17.93
N LEU A 205 -6.40 -14.80 -18.85
CA LEU A 205 -6.73 -13.38 -18.69
C LEU A 205 -7.97 -12.97 -19.51
N SER A 206 -8.69 -13.93 -20.08
CA SER A 206 -9.89 -13.67 -20.89
C SER A 206 -11.01 -12.92 -20.15
N TRP A 207 -11.08 -13.08 -18.82
CA TRP A 207 -12.02 -12.39 -17.93
C TRP A 207 -11.89 -10.85 -17.98
N ILE A 208 -10.78 -10.29 -18.48
CA ILE A 208 -10.59 -8.85 -18.69
C ILE A 208 -11.75 -8.27 -19.54
N LYS A 209 -12.29 -9.04 -20.50
CA LYS A 209 -13.43 -8.61 -21.33
C LYS A 209 -14.75 -8.52 -20.58
N ASP A 210 -14.87 -9.21 -19.45
CA ASP A 210 -16.10 -9.33 -18.66
C ASP A 210 -16.07 -8.47 -17.40
N PHE A 211 -14.89 -8.03 -16.98
CA PHE A 211 -14.73 -7.11 -15.87
C PHE A 211 -15.31 -5.72 -16.21
N ARG A 212 -16.17 -5.19 -15.34
CA ARG A 212 -16.89 -3.92 -15.56
C ARG A 212 -16.45 -2.79 -14.64
N LYS A 213 -15.73 -3.12 -13.56
CA LYS A 213 -15.19 -2.15 -12.60
C LYS A 213 -13.83 -1.62 -13.06
N PRO A 214 -13.23 -0.61 -12.40
CA PRO A 214 -11.97 -0.03 -12.85
C PRO A 214 -10.83 -1.04 -13.00
N LEU A 215 -10.23 -1.07 -14.19
CA LEU A 215 -9.10 -1.93 -14.56
C LEU A 215 -7.97 -1.08 -15.16
N MET A 216 -6.75 -1.24 -14.68
CA MET A 216 -5.56 -0.61 -15.26
C MET A 216 -4.52 -1.65 -15.62
N GLY A 217 -3.90 -1.55 -16.79
CA GLY A 217 -2.71 -2.31 -17.15
C GLY A 217 -1.49 -1.40 -17.22
N ILE A 218 -0.39 -1.80 -16.60
CA ILE A 218 0.90 -1.09 -16.60
C ILE A 218 1.93 -1.95 -17.33
N CYS A 219 2.61 -1.39 -18.34
CA CYS A 219 3.60 -2.08 -19.16
C CYS A 219 3.07 -3.44 -19.70
N ALA A 220 3.54 -4.57 -19.16
CA ALA A 220 3.03 -5.91 -19.44
C ALA A 220 1.50 -6.02 -19.26
N GLY A 221 0.93 -5.35 -18.27
CA GLY A 221 -0.52 -5.30 -18.08
C GLY A 221 -1.26 -4.61 -19.23
N MET A 222 -0.70 -3.53 -19.79
CA MET A 222 -1.28 -2.88 -20.98
C MET A 222 -1.18 -3.79 -22.21
N GLN A 223 -0.05 -4.47 -22.37
CA GLN A 223 0.18 -5.45 -23.43
C GLN A 223 -0.85 -6.60 -23.35
N ALA A 224 -1.09 -7.13 -22.14
CA ALA A 224 -2.10 -8.15 -21.90
C ALA A 224 -3.53 -7.67 -22.22
N ILE A 225 -3.92 -6.46 -21.79
CA ILE A 225 -5.23 -5.88 -22.14
C ILE A 225 -5.35 -5.76 -23.65
N SER A 226 -4.37 -5.17 -24.33
CA SER A 226 -4.41 -4.98 -25.77
C SER A 226 -4.57 -6.32 -26.50
N ALA A 227 -3.73 -7.31 -26.18
CA ALA A 227 -3.77 -8.63 -26.80
C ALA A 227 -5.09 -9.37 -26.56
N VAL A 228 -5.65 -9.31 -25.35
CA VAL A 228 -6.97 -9.88 -25.06
C VAL A 228 -8.06 -9.23 -25.93
N TYR A 229 -8.00 -7.92 -26.15
CA TYR A 229 -8.92 -7.19 -27.02
C TYR A 229 -8.59 -7.30 -28.53
N GLY A 230 -7.66 -8.17 -28.92
CA GLY A 230 -7.32 -8.44 -30.33
C GLY A 230 -6.27 -7.51 -30.91
N GLY A 231 -5.61 -6.69 -30.09
CA GLY A 231 -4.41 -5.95 -30.49
C GLY A 231 -3.20 -6.86 -30.69
N SER A 232 -2.18 -6.32 -31.35
CA SER A 232 -0.90 -7.00 -31.62
C SER A 232 0.20 -6.46 -30.72
N ILE A 233 1.17 -7.31 -30.37
CA ILE A 233 2.38 -6.93 -29.67
C ILE A 233 3.47 -6.62 -30.70
N LEU A 234 4.10 -5.46 -30.55
CA LEU A 234 5.11 -4.94 -31.47
C LEU A 234 6.47 -4.88 -30.77
N SER A 235 7.56 -5.20 -31.47
CA SER A 235 8.90 -4.94 -30.96
C SER A 235 9.18 -3.44 -31.02
N CYS A 236 9.30 -2.80 -29.85
CA CYS A 236 9.48 -1.36 -29.72
C CYS A 236 10.17 -1.07 -28.37
N PRO A 237 11.49 -1.28 -28.26
CA PRO A 237 12.19 -1.12 -27.00
C PRO A 237 12.33 0.35 -26.61
N ALA A 238 12.04 0.66 -25.35
CA ALA A 238 12.28 1.98 -24.77
C ALA A 238 12.70 1.86 -23.30
N ILE A 239 13.74 2.61 -22.93
CA ILE A 239 14.30 2.64 -21.57
C ILE A 239 14.60 4.08 -21.18
N GLY A 240 14.13 4.49 -20.01
CA GLY A 240 14.50 5.75 -19.38
C GLY A 240 13.37 6.78 -19.35
N LEU A 241 13.74 8.00 -18.93
CA LEU A 241 12.83 9.13 -18.87
C LEU A 241 12.59 9.69 -20.27
N THR A 242 11.32 9.97 -20.57
CA THR A 242 10.93 10.53 -21.85
C THR A 242 9.66 11.37 -21.69
N GLU A 243 9.53 12.39 -22.51
CA GLU A 243 8.36 13.24 -22.54
C GLU A 243 7.33 12.66 -23.53
N ILE A 244 6.09 12.53 -23.08
CA ILE A 244 4.96 12.08 -23.88
C ILE A 244 3.89 13.16 -23.92
N GLU A 245 3.14 13.22 -25.01
CA GLU A 245 2.00 14.12 -25.13
C GLU A 245 0.70 13.37 -24.80
N ILE A 246 -0.04 13.85 -23.80
CA ILE A 246 -1.41 13.42 -23.55
C ILE A 246 -2.31 14.18 -24.52
N ARG A 247 -2.99 13.44 -25.40
CA ARG A 247 -3.74 13.99 -26.54
C ARG A 247 -5.22 14.20 -26.22
N GLN A 248 -5.74 13.47 -25.24
CA GLN A 248 -7.15 13.51 -24.86
C GLN A 248 -7.30 13.47 -23.35
N GLU A 249 -8.35 14.14 -22.86
CA GLU A 249 -8.68 14.10 -21.44
C GLU A 249 -9.11 12.69 -21.00
N SER A 250 -8.66 12.28 -19.83
CA SER A 250 -9.14 11.07 -19.15
C SER A 250 -9.18 11.24 -17.64
N SER A 251 -9.97 10.41 -16.97
CA SER A 251 -10.09 10.45 -15.51
C SER A 251 -8.76 10.18 -14.78
N ILE A 252 -7.85 9.43 -15.40
CA ILE A 252 -6.56 9.06 -14.81
C ILE A 252 -5.39 9.96 -15.26
N LEU A 253 -5.39 10.51 -16.48
CA LEU A 253 -4.29 11.37 -16.97
C LEU A 253 -4.61 12.87 -16.90
N GLY A 254 -5.90 13.23 -16.77
CA GLY A 254 -6.38 14.62 -16.79
C GLY A 254 -6.37 15.20 -18.21
N GLU A 255 -6.43 16.53 -18.28
CA GLU A 255 -6.44 17.31 -19.52
C GLU A 255 -5.16 17.11 -20.36
N PRO A 256 -5.23 17.34 -21.69
CA PRO A 256 -4.08 17.30 -22.59
C PRO A 256 -2.89 18.15 -22.13
N ARG A 257 -1.70 17.54 -22.07
CA ARG A 257 -0.44 18.16 -21.65
C ARG A 257 0.74 17.25 -21.95
N SER A 258 1.94 17.81 -21.98
CA SER A 258 3.17 17.01 -21.92
C SER A 258 3.39 16.45 -20.52
N LEU A 259 3.88 15.22 -20.44
CA LEU A 259 4.18 14.53 -19.20
C LEU A 259 5.51 13.78 -19.33
N GLU A 260 6.41 13.97 -18.39
CA GLU A 260 7.63 13.15 -18.28
C GLU A 260 7.28 11.82 -17.60
N VAL A 261 7.55 10.72 -18.29
CA VAL A 261 7.27 9.36 -17.84
C VAL A 261 8.52 8.49 -17.89
N PHE A 262 8.51 7.38 -17.15
CA PHE A 262 9.58 6.37 -17.20
C PHE A 262 9.13 5.15 -18.00
N GLN A 263 9.87 4.80 -19.04
CA GLN A 263 9.62 3.61 -19.85
C GLN A 263 10.67 2.54 -19.55
N LEU A 264 10.23 1.28 -19.53
CA LEU A 264 11.10 0.11 -19.37
C LEU A 264 10.41 -1.10 -20.00
N HIS A 265 10.49 -1.22 -21.32
CA HIS A 265 9.88 -2.33 -22.06
C HIS A 265 10.66 -2.62 -23.35
N ASN A 266 10.50 -3.84 -23.86
CA ASN A 266 10.99 -4.24 -25.18
C ASN A 266 9.88 -4.23 -26.25
N HIS A 267 8.63 -4.16 -25.80
CA HIS A 267 7.47 -4.36 -26.64
C HIS A 267 6.43 -3.25 -26.39
N ALA A 268 5.83 -2.76 -27.47
CA ALA A 268 4.62 -1.95 -27.42
C ALA A 268 3.40 -2.83 -27.75
N ALA A 269 2.21 -2.26 -27.63
CA ALA A 269 0.99 -2.90 -28.08
C ALA A 269 0.18 -1.93 -28.96
N THR A 270 -0.50 -2.48 -29.96
CA THR A 270 -1.39 -1.69 -30.81
C THR A 270 -2.62 -1.23 -30.04
N LEU A 271 -3.26 -0.17 -30.53
CA LEU A 271 -4.56 0.27 -30.02
C LEU A 271 -5.65 -0.72 -30.47
N PRO A 272 -6.40 -1.37 -29.55
CA PRO A 272 -7.52 -2.21 -29.94
C PRO A 272 -8.74 -1.37 -30.37
N GLU A 273 -9.60 -1.91 -31.26
CA GLU A 273 -10.70 -1.15 -31.89
C GLU A 273 -11.65 -0.41 -30.93
N LYS A 274 -11.87 -0.95 -29.72
CA LYS A 274 -12.79 -0.39 -28.71
C LYS A 274 -12.12 0.60 -27.75
N PHE A 275 -10.90 1.03 -28.06
CA PHE A 275 -10.12 1.93 -27.22
C PHE A 275 -9.89 3.27 -27.91
N ILE A 276 -9.71 4.29 -27.08
CA ILE A 276 -9.35 5.64 -27.45
C ILE A 276 -7.88 5.82 -27.08
N LEU A 277 -7.09 6.30 -28.05
CA LEU A 277 -5.68 6.62 -27.83
C LEU A 277 -5.56 7.87 -26.95
N LEU A 278 -4.90 7.74 -25.80
CA LEU A 278 -4.63 8.84 -24.88
C LEU A 278 -3.24 9.45 -25.09
N ALA A 279 -2.25 8.62 -25.41
CA ALA A 279 -0.88 9.04 -25.75
C ALA A 279 -0.23 8.03 -26.71
N GLY A 280 0.70 8.50 -27.55
CA GLY A 280 1.37 7.71 -28.58
C GLY A 280 0.97 8.08 -30.00
N GLU A 281 1.55 7.39 -30.97
CA GLU A 281 1.40 7.67 -32.41
C GLU A 281 1.30 6.37 -33.23
N GLY A 282 0.49 6.40 -34.29
CA GLY A 282 0.30 5.25 -35.19
C GLY A 282 -0.12 3.99 -34.44
N ASP A 283 0.60 2.91 -34.68
CA ASP A 283 0.37 1.60 -34.07
C ASP A 283 1.06 1.42 -32.69
N ALA A 284 1.80 2.43 -32.21
CA ALA A 284 2.52 2.38 -30.94
C ALA A 284 1.81 3.21 -29.87
N ALA A 285 0.83 2.59 -29.19
CA ALA A 285 0.13 3.24 -28.09
C ALA A 285 1.03 3.33 -26.85
N LEU A 286 1.09 4.51 -26.22
CA LEU A 286 1.73 4.73 -24.92
C LEU A 286 0.72 4.77 -23.77
N ALA A 287 -0.51 5.21 -24.08
CA ALA A 287 -1.65 5.09 -23.19
C ALA A 287 -2.96 4.98 -23.97
N PHE A 288 -3.92 4.21 -23.46
CA PHE A 288 -5.26 4.12 -24.00
C PHE A 288 -6.33 3.97 -22.91
N GLN A 289 -7.59 4.23 -23.25
CA GLN A 289 -8.75 3.91 -22.43
C GLN A 289 -9.86 3.25 -23.26
N HIS A 290 -10.63 2.36 -22.66
CA HIS A 290 -11.79 1.76 -23.33
C HIS A 290 -12.91 2.81 -23.50
N GLN A 291 -13.64 2.76 -24.62
CA GLN A 291 -14.67 3.76 -24.94
C GLN A 291 -15.83 3.81 -23.94
N CYS A 292 -16.17 2.68 -23.32
CA CYS A 292 -17.34 2.55 -22.43
C CYS A 292 -17.05 1.98 -21.03
N LEU A 293 -15.85 1.42 -20.82
CA LEU A 293 -15.51 0.73 -19.57
C LEU A 293 -14.40 1.54 -18.88
N PRO A 294 -14.32 1.54 -17.54
CA PRO A 294 -13.22 2.18 -16.82
C PRO A 294 -11.92 1.35 -16.92
N THR A 295 -11.54 0.98 -18.15
CA THR A 295 -10.37 0.16 -18.46
C THR A 295 -9.30 1.01 -19.13
N PHE A 296 -8.09 0.97 -18.59
CA PHE A 296 -6.96 1.81 -19.00
C PHE A 296 -5.72 0.96 -19.26
N GLY A 297 -4.88 1.37 -20.20
CA GLY A 297 -3.56 0.80 -20.41
C GLY A 297 -2.52 1.91 -20.47
N LEU A 298 -1.40 1.74 -19.75
CA LEU A 298 -0.25 2.63 -19.73
C LEU A 298 1.01 1.81 -20.02
N LEU A 299 1.79 2.17 -21.03
CA LEU A 299 3.00 1.44 -21.39
C LEU A 299 4.19 1.85 -20.51
N PHE A 300 4.10 3.03 -19.91
CA PHE A 300 5.08 3.57 -18.96
C PHE A 300 4.73 3.21 -17.51
N HIS A 301 5.68 3.44 -16.61
CA HIS A 301 5.61 3.07 -15.20
C HIS A 301 5.23 4.28 -14.30
N PRO A 302 3.94 4.50 -14.00
CA PRO A 302 3.51 5.62 -13.16
C PRO A 302 4.09 5.56 -11.74
N GLU A 303 4.38 4.37 -11.21
CA GLU A 303 5.00 4.14 -9.90
C GLU A 303 6.39 4.79 -9.74
N VAL A 304 7.09 5.04 -10.86
CA VAL A 304 8.42 5.66 -10.87
C VAL A 304 8.33 7.19 -10.89
N ARG A 305 7.54 7.78 -11.80
CA ARG A 305 7.53 9.25 -12.03
C ARG A 305 6.18 9.92 -11.80
N CYS A 306 5.07 9.23 -12.00
CA CYS A 306 3.73 9.82 -12.04
C CYS A 306 2.76 9.14 -11.06
N ARG A 307 3.17 8.97 -9.80
CA ARG A 307 2.41 8.21 -8.78
C ARG A 307 0.98 8.72 -8.57
N TRP A 308 0.74 10.01 -8.82
CA TRP A 308 -0.61 10.61 -8.76
C TRP A 308 -1.62 9.94 -9.72
N ILE A 309 -1.16 9.25 -10.77
CA ILE A 309 -2.03 8.46 -11.67
C ILE A 309 -2.66 7.29 -10.90
N LEU A 310 -1.86 6.61 -10.06
CA LEU A 310 -2.34 5.50 -9.23
C LEU A 310 -3.35 5.99 -8.18
N GLU A 311 -3.12 7.17 -7.59
CA GLU A 311 -4.08 7.82 -6.70
C GLU A 311 -5.40 8.14 -7.41
N ARG A 312 -5.35 8.72 -8.62
CA ARG A 312 -6.56 9.00 -9.41
C ARG A 312 -7.33 7.73 -9.76
N PHE A 313 -6.62 6.67 -10.15
CA PHE A 313 -7.24 5.38 -10.41
C PHE A 313 -7.92 4.82 -9.15
N ALA A 314 -7.25 4.90 -8.00
CA ALA A 314 -7.80 4.45 -6.73
C ALA A 314 -9.08 5.20 -6.31
N LYS A 315 -9.19 6.48 -6.68
CA LYS A 315 -10.37 7.33 -6.44
C LYS A 315 -11.56 7.06 -7.36
N LEU A 316 -11.40 6.27 -8.42
CA LEU A 316 -12.53 5.96 -9.31
C LEU A 316 -13.64 5.20 -8.56
N PRO A 317 -14.92 5.38 -8.94
CA PRO A 317 -15.99 4.54 -8.41
C PRO A 317 -15.79 3.09 -8.84
N GLY A 318 -16.03 2.14 -7.92
CA GLY A 318 -16.00 0.70 -8.17
C GLY A 318 -17.27 0.16 -8.82
#